data_AF-A0A5C1Q5A1-F1
#
_entry.id   AF-A0A5C1Q5A1-F1
#
_cell.length_a   1.000
_cell.length_b   1.000
_cell.length_c   1.000
_cell.angle_alpha   90.00
_cell.angle_beta   90.00
_cell.angle_gamma   90.00
#
_symmetry.space_group_name_H-M   'P 1'
#
loop_
_entity.id
_entity.type
_entity.pdbx_description
1 polymer ?
#
loop_
_entity_poly.entity_id
_entity_poly.type
_entity_poly.pdbx_seq_one_letter_code
_entity_poly.pdbx_strand_id
1 'polypeptide(L)'
;MVKKAKLLLFWFLILLFSSCTSLYTNKTHYREVDYQLSIGENQKALDEFLQTKERVYSEKDRVLYYIEEGILYRLAGEYRKSNDSLTLAENSIEDLFTKSISKGILSNVLNDNALPYSGEDYEDIYINIFKALNYFHLKEFESALVEVRKVNLKLDNLENRYKGVLEELNSSEDVDIPTADFNFHNDVLARYLGIIAYRLTGLDDDSRIEREYLIKAFNYQESIYNFNLPSLPTESSDMAIINVLSFSGYSPEKVADTLAIYGSGGYLSLGSNSSYLGFHSIRHSGVTSDLSLKLQFPRLESLYDPVSYVEVFVDGISYGYLDLIENIDNIAIETFKVKQPVIVGKTILRAISKAVISEISEDTITENYGEGFGLLSGLLGDIFMQVTENSDLRSSRYLPSKVRGLEILVEPGFHDISVVYYNSNFIEIFEESFNNQNIKTGSLNLFESTLMRKR
;
A
#
# COMPACT_ATOMS: atom_id res chain seq x y z
N MET A 1 23.12 39.44 -35.00
CA MET A 1 22.14 39.16 -33.91
C MET A 1 21.65 37.70 -33.91
N VAL A 2 21.32 37.12 -35.06
CA VAL A 2 20.74 35.74 -35.17
C VAL A 2 21.59 34.63 -34.53
N LYS A 3 22.93 34.67 -34.62
CA LYS A 3 23.81 33.67 -33.97
C LYS A 3 23.78 33.71 -32.44
N LYS A 4 23.65 34.90 -31.83
CA LYS A 4 23.53 35.05 -30.36
C LYS A 4 22.17 34.56 -29.85
N ALA A 5 21.11 34.79 -30.60
CA ALA A 5 19.76 34.29 -30.28
C ALA A 5 19.68 32.76 -30.35
N LYS A 6 20.30 32.13 -31.37
CA LYS A 6 20.38 30.66 -31.46
C LYS A 6 21.22 30.05 -30.34
N LEU A 7 22.30 30.72 -29.91
CA LEU A 7 23.11 30.28 -28.79
C LEU A 7 22.34 30.37 -27.46
N LEU A 8 21.61 31.47 -27.23
CA LEU A 8 20.76 31.64 -26.05
C LEU A 8 19.61 30.62 -26.01
N LEU A 9 18.99 30.32 -27.15
CA LEU A 9 17.95 29.29 -27.27
C LEU A 9 18.52 27.88 -26.98
N PHE A 10 19.75 27.60 -27.42
CA PHE A 10 20.44 26.34 -27.15
C PHE A 10 20.80 26.19 -25.66
N TRP A 11 21.28 27.26 -25.01
CA TRP A 11 21.51 27.27 -23.56
C TRP A 11 20.21 27.19 -22.75
N PHE A 12 19.11 27.80 -23.24
CA PHE A 12 17.78 27.68 -22.63
C PHE A 12 17.21 26.25 -22.78
N LEU A 13 17.41 25.60 -23.95
CA LEU A 13 17.07 24.19 -24.14
C LEU A 13 17.88 23.28 -23.22
N ILE A 14 19.19 23.51 -23.08
CA ILE A 14 20.05 22.74 -22.16
C ILE A 14 19.60 22.92 -20.71
N LEU A 15 19.22 24.15 -20.31
CA LEU A 15 18.66 24.42 -18.99
C LEU A 15 17.31 23.73 -18.75
N LEU A 16 16.47 23.61 -19.79
CA LEU A 16 15.22 22.84 -19.74
C LEU A 16 15.44 21.32 -19.71
N PHE A 17 16.55 20.81 -20.24
CA PHE A 17 16.91 19.39 -20.18
C PHE A 17 17.67 18.99 -18.90
N SER A 18 18.25 19.93 -18.15
CA SER A 18 18.87 19.66 -16.85
C SER A 18 17.89 19.53 -15.68
N SER A 19 16.62 19.89 -15.86
CA SER A 19 15.56 19.78 -14.83
C SER A 19 14.78 18.46 -14.90
N CYS A 20 15.12 17.54 -15.81
CA CYS A 20 14.53 16.21 -15.88
C CYS A 20 15.53 15.13 -15.45
N THR A 21 16.13 15.29 -14.26
CA THR A 21 16.54 14.13 -13.47
C THR A 21 15.36 13.74 -12.60
N SER A 22 14.33 13.17 -13.24
CA SER A 22 13.17 12.63 -12.56
C SER A 22 13.61 11.46 -11.68
N LEU A 23 13.77 11.73 -10.38
CA LEU A 23 13.53 10.85 -9.24
C LEU A 23 13.66 9.34 -9.54
N TYR A 24 14.84 8.92 -9.96
CA TYR A 24 15.29 7.55 -9.72
C TYR A 24 16.03 7.59 -8.38
N THR A 25 15.34 7.18 -7.32
CA THR A 25 15.99 6.49 -6.20
C THR A 25 16.98 7.31 -5.36
N ASN A 26 16.66 8.53 -4.91
CA ASN A 26 17.37 9.11 -3.78
C ASN A 26 16.57 8.92 -2.48
N LYS A 27 16.52 7.66 -1.99
CA LYS A 27 15.94 7.27 -0.68
C LYS A 27 16.65 7.95 0.52
N THR A 28 17.65 8.81 0.29
CA THR A 28 18.44 9.47 1.34
C THR A 28 17.64 10.41 2.22
N HIS A 29 16.59 11.06 1.68
CA HIS A 29 15.74 11.96 2.48
C HIS A 29 15.00 11.21 3.61
N TYR A 30 14.69 9.92 3.41
CA TYR A 30 14.09 9.09 4.44
C TYR A 30 15.09 8.59 5.49
N ARG A 31 16.40 8.69 5.24
CA ARG A 31 17.42 8.05 6.09
C ARG A 31 17.39 8.58 7.51
N GLU A 32 17.18 9.88 7.67
CA GLU A 32 17.13 10.50 9.00
C GLU A 32 15.83 10.15 9.72
N VAL A 33 14.68 10.21 9.03
CA VAL A 33 13.39 9.81 9.59
C VAL A 33 13.43 8.34 10.04
N ASP A 34 13.91 7.43 9.18
CA ASP A 34 14.08 6.01 9.50
C ASP A 34 14.99 5.80 10.72
N TYR A 35 16.09 6.56 10.82
CA TYR A 35 17.02 6.47 11.94
C TYR A 35 16.34 6.88 13.26
N GLN A 36 15.67 8.02 13.28
CA GLN A 36 14.96 8.51 14.48
C GLN A 36 13.85 7.53 14.91
N LEU A 37 13.07 7.01 13.96
CA LEU A 37 12.07 5.97 14.25
C LEU A 37 12.70 4.69 14.84
N SER A 38 13.87 4.27 14.34
CA SER A 38 14.54 3.04 14.80
C SER A 38 15.04 3.08 16.25
N ILE A 39 15.15 4.28 16.83
CA ILE A 39 15.58 4.51 18.21
C ILE A 39 14.43 5.06 19.09
N GLY A 40 13.19 5.06 18.58
CA GLY A 40 12.00 5.51 19.32
C GLY A 40 11.81 7.03 19.42
N GLU A 41 12.58 7.82 18.67
CA GLU A 41 12.54 9.29 18.69
C GLU A 41 11.48 9.84 17.72
N ASN A 42 10.22 9.46 17.95
CA ASN A 42 9.10 9.69 17.01
C ASN A 42 8.85 11.18 16.72
N GLN A 43 8.98 12.06 17.72
CA GLN A 43 8.81 13.50 17.51
C GLN A 43 9.90 14.06 16.57
N LYS A 44 11.16 13.63 16.72
CA LYS A 44 12.25 14.06 15.83
C LYS A 44 12.06 13.55 14.41
N ALA A 45 11.56 12.31 14.27
CA ALA A 45 11.21 11.74 12.97
C ALA A 45 10.14 12.58 12.25
N LEU A 46 9.09 12.98 12.96
CA LEU A 46 8.04 13.87 12.46
C LEU A 46 8.60 15.26 12.07
N ASP A 47 9.39 15.88 12.94
CA ASP A 47 9.95 17.21 12.70
C ASP A 47 10.87 17.23 11.46
N GLU A 48 11.66 16.17 11.26
CA GLU A 48 12.50 16.00 10.06
C GLU A 48 11.63 15.83 8.82
N PHE A 49 10.62 14.95 8.86
CA PHE A 49 9.72 14.72 7.74
C PHE A 49 9.04 16.01 7.26
N LEU A 50 8.47 16.80 8.18
CA LEU A 50 7.76 18.03 7.85
C LEU A 50 8.67 19.08 7.17
N GLN A 51 9.97 19.08 7.47
CA GLN A 51 10.94 19.97 6.82
C GLN A 51 11.24 19.58 5.36
N THR A 52 10.92 18.35 4.94
CA THR A 52 11.19 17.86 3.58
C THR A 52 10.08 18.12 2.58
N LYS A 53 8.87 18.51 3.04
CA LYS A 53 7.64 18.63 2.23
C LYS A 53 7.86 19.28 0.86
N GLU A 54 8.26 20.56 0.83
CA GLU A 54 8.39 21.32 -0.42
C GLU A 54 9.56 20.86 -1.31
N ARG A 55 10.50 20.10 -0.74
CA ARG A 55 11.69 19.62 -1.47
C ARG A 55 11.46 18.26 -2.13
N VAL A 56 10.54 17.45 -1.58
CA VAL A 56 10.40 16.02 -1.92
C VAL A 56 9.06 15.70 -2.55
N TYR A 57 7.97 16.31 -2.09
CA TYR A 57 6.62 15.97 -2.51
C TYR A 57 6.04 17.04 -3.41
N SER A 58 5.46 16.61 -4.52
CA SER A 58 4.68 17.45 -5.41
C SER A 58 3.18 17.16 -5.29
N GLU A 59 2.33 17.95 -5.94
CA GLU A 59 0.87 17.75 -5.92
C GLU A 59 0.44 16.34 -6.37
N LYS A 60 1.19 15.70 -7.28
CA LYS A 60 0.92 14.32 -7.71
C LYS A 60 1.26 13.27 -6.65
N ASP A 61 1.97 13.64 -5.58
CA ASP A 61 2.39 12.75 -4.50
C ASP A 61 1.59 13.01 -3.21
N ARG A 62 0.54 13.83 -3.27
CA ARG A 62 -0.25 14.27 -2.10
C ARG A 62 -0.82 13.13 -1.26
N VAL A 63 -1.31 12.05 -1.89
CA VAL A 63 -1.83 10.87 -1.17
C VAL A 63 -0.72 10.26 -0.31
N LEU A 64 0.45 10.01 -0.91
CA LEU A 64 1.60 9.45 -0.22
C LEU A 64 2.04 10.36 0.94
N TYR A 65 2.16 11.66 0.67
CA TYR A 65 2.52 12.65 1.69
C TYR A 65 1.56 12.60 2.88
N TYR A 66 0.24 12.63 2.64
CA TYR A 66 -0.75 12.67 3.72
C TYR A 66 -0.85 11.37 4.51
N ILE A 67 -0.62 10.21 3.88
CA ILE A 67 -0.51 8.93 4.60
C ILE A 67 0.70 8.97 5.52
N GLU A 68 1.88 9.30 5.00
CA GLU A 68 3.12 9.32 5.77
C GLU A 68 3.07 10.35 6.91
N GLU A 69 2.56 11.55 6.63
CA GLU A 69 2.32 12.59 7.64
C GLU A 69 1.37 12.11 8.74
N GLY A 70 0.25 11.48 8.35
CA GLY A 70 -0.73 10.94 9.27
C GLY A 70 -0.14 9.88 10.20
N ILE A 71 0.61 8.92 9.66
CA ILE A 71 1.26 7.89 10.47
C ILE A 71 2.34 8.48 11.39
N LEU A 72 3.15 9.43 10.92
CA LEU A 72 4.17 10.07 11.76
C LEU A 72 3.56 10.91 12.88
N TYR A 73 2.46 11.64 12.62
CA TYR A 73 1.73 12.33 13.69
C TYR A 73 1.21 11.35 14.73
N ARG A 74 0.70 10.20 14.32
CA ARG A 74 0.24 9.16 15.24
C ARG A 74 1.39 8.62 16.11
N LEU A 75 2.53 8.30 15.51
CA LEU A 75 3.71 7.82 16.25
C LEU A 75 4.22 8.87 17.25
N ALA A 76 4.04 10.15 16.95
CA ALA A 76 4.36 11.26 17.86
C ALA A 76 3.26 11.53 18.92
N GLY A 77 2.16 10.78 18.93
CA GLY A 77 1.04 10.97 19.87
C GLY A 77 0.07 12.10 19.50
N GLU A 78 0.20 12.68 18.30
CA GLU A 78 -0.61 13.79 17.80
C GLU A 78 -1.86 13.27 17.05
N TYR A 79 -2.68 12.48 17.73
CA TYR A 79 -3.78 11.70 17.14
C TYR A 79 -4.80 12.52 16.34
N ARG A 80 -5.09 13.75 16.77
CA ARG A 80 -6.03 14.62 16.05
C ARG A 80 -5.46 15.10 14.71
N LYS A 81 -4.19 15.54 14.71
CA LYS A 81 -3.49 15.93 13.47
C LYS A 81 -3.31 14.72 12.54
N SER A 82 -3.04 13.56 13.11
CA SER A 82 -3.01 12.30 12.36
C SER A 82 -4.34 12.06 11.63
N ASN A 83 -5.47 12.18 12.33
CA ASN A 83 -6.80 12.04 11.72
C ASN A 83 -7.06 13.07 10.62
N ASP A 84 -6.62 14.31 10.80
CA ASP A 84 -6.76 15.36 9.79
C ASP A 84 -5.98 15.01 8.51
N SER A 85 -4.71 14.62 8.64
CA SER A 85 -3.87 14.21 7.50
C SER A 85 -4.40 12.94 6.83
N LEU A 86 -4.77 11.91 7.60
CA LEU A 86 -5.34 10.67 7.04
C LEU A 86 -6.68 10.90 6.34
N THR A 87 -7.48 11.88 6.78
CA THR A 87 -8.70 12.29 6.08
C THR A 87 -8.39 12.99 4.75
N LEU A 88 -7.34 13.82 4.70
CA LEU A 88 -6.88 14.42 3.44
C LEU A 88 -6.37 13.36 2.45
N ALA A 89 -5.71 12.31 2.94
CA ALA A 89 -5.32 11.15 2.13
C ALA A 89 -6.56 10.43 1.57
N GLU A 90 -7.50 10.03 2.44
CA GLU A 90 -8.75 9.34 2.07
C GLU A 90 -9.52 10.11 0.99
N ASN A 91 -9.78 11.40 1.21
CA ASN A 91 -10.47 12.25 0.25
C ASN A 91 -9.70 12.38 -1.08
N SER A 92 -8.36 12.41 -1.03
CA SER A 92 -7.53 12.49 -2.22
C SER A 92 -7.58 11.20 -3.04
N ILE A 93 -7.64 10.03 -2.39
CA ILE A 93 -7.80 8.73 -3.04
C ILE A 93 -9.14 8.67 -3.78
N GLU A 94 -10.23 9.06 -3.10
CA GLU A 94 -11.58 9.07 -3.67
C GLU A 94 -11.70 10.02 -4.89
N ASP A 95 -11.14 11.24 -4.79
CA ASP A 95 -11.09 12.21 -5.88
C ASP A 95 -10.33 11.66 -7.10
N LEU A 96 -9.15 11.06 -6.86
CA LEU A 96 -8.33 10.51 -7.93
C LEU A 96 -8.99 9.30 -8.59
N PHE A 97 -9.64 8.44 -7.83
CA PHE A 97 -10.39 7.32 -8.37
C PHE A 97 -11.55 7.81 -9.25
N THR A 98 -12.36 8.74 -8.75
CA THR A 98 -13.49 9.33 -9.49
C THR A 98 -13.03 9.98 -10.81
N LYS A 99 -11.91 10.71 -10.77
CA LYS A 99 -11.30 11.31 -11.96
C LYS A 99 -10.75 10.27 -12.94
N SER A 100 -10.21 9.16 -12.46
CA SER A 100 -9.69 8.08 -13.32
C SER A 100 -10.83 7.44 -14.13
N ILE A 101 -11.96 7.14 -13.49
CA ILE A 101 -13.17 6.64 -14.17
C ILE A 101 -13.66 7.66 -15.20
N SER A 102 -13.76 8.95 -14.80
CA SER A 102 -14.28 10.00 -15.68
C SER A 102 -13.39 10.27 -16.92
N LYS A 103 -12.09 9.96 -16.84
CA LYS A 103 -11.13 10.15 -17.95
C LYS A 103 -11.04 8.95 -18.90
N GLY A 104 -11.56 7.79 -18.51
CA GLY A 104 -11.55 6.55 -19.30
C GLY A 104 -10.19 6.22 -19.93
N ILE A 105 -10.23 5.70 -21.17
CA ILE A 105 -9.08 5.24 -21.97
C ILE A 105 -7.97 6.30 -22.12
N LEU A 106 -8.27 7.61 -22.08
CA LEU A 106 -7.26 8.68 -22.19
C LEU A 106 -6.25 8.70 -21.04
N SER A 107 -6.64 8.21 -19.87
CA SER A 107 -5.72 8.05 -18.73
C SER A 107 -4.69 6.95 -18.96
N ASN A 108 -5.00 5.94 -19.77
CA ASN A 108 -4.16 4.76 -20.00
C ASN A 108 -2.94 5.05 -20.90
N VAL A 109 -2.95 6.15 -21.67
CA VAL A 109 -1.84 6.54 -22.57
C VAL A 109 -0.67 7.19 -21.82
N LEU A 110 -0.94 7.84 -20.67
CA LEU A 110 0.10 8.46 -19.85
C LEU A 110 0.85 7.42 -19.01
N ASN A 111 2.16 7.57 -18.85
CA ASN A 111 2.94 6.72 -17.95
C ASN A 111 2.48 6.92 -16.49
N ASP A 112 2.44 5.85 -15.69
CA ASP A 112 1.91 5.88 -14.33
C ASP A 112 2.65 6.87 -13.40
N ASN A 113 3.95 7.10 -13.62
CA ASN A 113 4.72 8.09 -12.87
C ASN A 113 4.33 9.55 -13.17
N ALA A 114 3.66 9.80 -14.30
CA ALA A 114 3.14 11.11 -14.67
C ALA A 114 1.76 11.38 -14.06
N LEU A 115 1.04 10.33 -13.64
CA LEU A 115 -0.26 10.45 -12.98
C LEU A 115 -0.07 10.72 -11.47
N PRO A 116 -1.06 11.39 -10.84
CA PRO A 116 -1.15 11.42 -9.38
C PRO A 116 -1.16 10.02 -8.79
N TYR A 117 -0.38 9.82 -7.73
CA TYR A 117 -0.39 8.59 -6.94
C TYR A 117 -1.76 8.44 -6.27
N SER A 118 -2.48 7.38 -6.61
CA SER A 118 -3.84 7.13 -6.12
C SER A 118 -3.91 6.29 -4.85
N GLY A 119 -2.78 5.90 -4.28
CA GLY A 119 -2.73 4.92 -3.19
C GLY A 119 -2.84 3.47 -3.67
N GLU A 120 -2.40 2.56 -2.82
CA GLU A 120 -2.71 1.13 -2.89
C GLU A 120 -3.94 0.78 -2.06
N ASP A 121 -4.61 -0.33 -2.38
CA ASP A 121 -5.87 -0.68 -1.71
C ASP A 121 -5.67 -0.93 -0.22
N TYR A 122 -4.58 -1.62 0.14
CA TYR A 122 -4.24 -1.82 1.55
C TYR A 122 -3.99 -0.49 2.27
N GLU A 123 -3.38 0.51 1.61
CA GLU A 123 -3.17 1.82 2.21
C GLU A 123 -4.50 2.52 2.52
N ASP A 124 -5.45 2.45 1.58
CA ASP A 124 -6.79 3.01 1.73
C ASP A 124 -7.58 2.36 2.86
N ILE A 125 -7.42 1.04 3.04
CA ILE A 125 -8.01 0.27 4.13
C ILE A 125 -7.38 0.65 5.47
N TYR A 126 -6.05 0.65 5.55
CA TYR A 126 -5.33 0.94 6.80
C TYR A 126 -5.44 2.40 7.25
N ILE A 127 -5.72 3.35 6.35
CA ILE A 127 -6.07 4.72 6.72
C ILE A 127 -7.19 4.71 7.79
N ASN A 128 -8.29 3.98 7.59
CA ASN A 128 -9.39 3.98 8.55
C ASN A 128 -9.07 3.20 9.83
N ILE A 129 -8.25 2.15 9.75
CA ILE A 129 -7.80 1.40 10.93
C ILE A 129 -6.97 2.31 11.83
N PHE A 130 -6.02 3.07 11.27
CA PHE A 130 -5.23 4.02 12.05
C PHE A 130 -6.06 5.19 12.58
N LYS A 131 -7.05 5.67 11.82
CA LYS A 131 -8.02 6.67 12.32
C LYS A 131 -8.85 6.11 13.49
N ALA A 132 -9.28 4.85 13.43
CA ALA A 132 -9.99 4.20 14.52
C ALA A 132 -9.10 4.16 15.78
N LEU A 133 -7.86 3.66 15.67
CA LEU A 133 -6.88 3.64 16.76
C LEU A 133 -6.60 5.04 17.34
N ASN A 134 -6.52 6.06 16.50
CA ASN A 134 -6.41 7.45 16.96
C ASN A 134 -7.63 7.87 17.80
N TYR A 135 -8.85 7.53 17.36
CA TYR A 135 -10.07 7.80 18.11
C TYR A 135 -10.15 7.02 19.43
N PHE A 136 -9.57 5.82 19.51
CA PHE A 136 -9.40 5.09 20.78
C PHE A 136 -8.60 5.92 21.81
N HIS A 137 -7.46 6.48 21.40
CA HIS A 137 -6.66 7.37 22.28
C HIS A 137 -7.38 8.66 22.65
N LEU A 138 -8.22 9.18 21.75
CA LEU A 138 -9.06 10.34 22.02
C LEU A 138 -10.30 10.01 22.87
N LYS A 139 -10.53 8.72 23.19
CA LYS A 139 -11.72 8.20 23.90
C LYS A 139 -13.03 8.50 23.15
N GLU A 140 -12.96 8.60 21.83
CA GLU A 140 -14.09 8.86 20.93
C GLU A 140 -14.54 7.53 20.27
N PHE A 141 -15.04 6.58 21.08
CA PHE A 141 -15.30 5.19 20.62
C PHE A 141 -16.35 5.09 19.51
N GLU A 142 -17.37 5.94 19.51
CA GLU A 142 -18.35 6.01 18.42
C GLU A 142 -17.71 6.43 17.09
N SER A 143 -16.76 7.38 17.14
CA SER A 143 -15.98 7.78 15.96
C SER A 143 -15.07 6.63 15.50
N ALA A 144 -14.48 5.87 16.42
CA ALA A 144 -13.71 4.68 16.08
C ALA A 144 -14.56 3.63 15.35
N LEU A 145 -15.80 3.40 15.81
CA LEU A 145 -16.75 2.49 15.15
C LEU A 145 -17.15 2.96 13.75
N VAL A 146 -17.27 4.27 13.52
CA VAL A 146 -17.49 4.81 12.17
C VAL A 146 -16.35 4.42 11.23
N GLU A 147 -15.11 4.55 11.69
CA GLU A 147 -13.94 4.21 10.88
C GLU A 147 -13.80 2.68 10.67
N VAL A 148 -14.11 1.86 11.68
CA VAL A 148 -14.21 0.39 11.50
C VAL A 148 -15.26 0.01 10.46
N ARG A 149 -16.43 0.66 10.46
CA ARG A 149 -17.47 0.42 9.44
C ARG A 149 -17.02 0.84 8.05
N LYS A 150 -16.24 1.91 7.91
CA LYS A 150 -15.66 2.33 6.62
C LYS A 150 -14.71 1.29 6.06
N VAL A 151 -13.91 0.61 6.88
CA VAL A 151 -13.07 -0.52 6.45
C VAL A 151 -13.92 -1.58 5.76
N ASN A 152 -15.00 -2.01 6.41
CA ASN A 152 -15.91 -3.02 5.85
C ASN A 152 -16.51 -2.56 4.51
N LEU A 153 -16.98 -1.31 4.45
CA LEU A 153 -17.52 -0.74 3.20
C LEU A 153 -16.47 -0.68 2.08
N LYS A 154 -15.20 -0.42 2.40
CA LYS A 154 -14.12 -0.43 1.40
C LYS A 154 -13.88 -1.84 0.87
N LEU A 155 -13.81 -2.84 1.75
CA LEU A 155 -13.63 -4.25 1.38
C LEU A 155 -14.77 -4.75 0.50
N ASP A 156 -16.03 -4.47 0.88
CA ASP A 156 -17.23 -4.88 0.12
C ASP A 156 -17.27 -4.30 -1.30
N ASN A 157 -16.74 -3.07 -1.47
CA ASN A 157 -16.75 -2.40 -2.76
C ASN A 157 -15.53 -2.70 -3.63
N LEU A 158 -14.46 -3.25 -3.05
CA LEU A 158 -13.17 -3.37 -3.74
C LEU A 158 -13.25 -4.34 -4.93
N GLU A 159 -13.90 -5.48 -4.77
CA GLU A 159 -14.12 -6.44 -5.86
C GLU A 159 -14.91 -5.82 -7.03
N ASN A 160 -15.98 -5.07 -6.72
CA ASN A 160 -16.79 -4.39 -7.74
C ASN A 160 -16.01 -3.31 -8.48
N ARG A 161 -15.10 -2.59 -7.80
CA ARG A 161 -14.20 -1.62 -8.45
C ARG A 161 -13.31 -2.31 -9.48
N TYR A 162 -12.75 -3.48 -9.14
CA TYR A 162 -11.92 -4.24 -10.07
C TYR A 162 -12.69 -4.80 -11.26
N LYS A 163 -13.90 -5.34 -11.03
CA LYS A 163 -14.78 -5.80 -12.11
C LYS A 163 -15.07 -4.69 -13.12
N GLY A 164 -15.46 -3.50 -12.66
CA GLY A 164 -15.73 -2.37 -13.55
C GLY A 164 -14.51 -1.93 -14.37
N VAL A 165 -13.31 -1.94 -13.77
CA VAL A 165 -12.07 -1.61 -14.50
C VAL A 165 -11.73 -2.68 -15.54
N LEU A 166 -11.93 -3.96 -15.21
CA LEU A 166 -11.69 -5.07 -16.16
C LEU A 166 -12.71 -5.06 -17.30
N GLU A 167 -13.98 -4.77 -17.04
CA GLU A 167 -15.01 -4.61 -18.07
C GLU A 167 -14.65 -3.49 -19.06
N GLU A 168 -14.16 -2.34 -18.57
CA GLU A 168 -13.70 -1.25 -19.44
C GLU A 168 -12.49 -1.68 -20.29
N LEU A 169 -11.50 -2.34 -19.70
CA LEU A 169 -10.30 -2.75 -20.43
C LEU A 169 -10.59 -3.87 -21.45
N ASN A 170 -11.40 -4.86 -21.08
CA ASN A 170 -11.76 -5.97 -21.97
C ASN A 170 -12.80 -5.57 -23.03
N SER A 171 -13.43 -4.39 -22.90
CA SER A 171 -14.27 -3.83 -23.97
C SER A 171 -13.46 -3.40 -25.21
N SER A 172 -12.15 -3.20 -25.07
CA SER A 172 -11.24 -3.09 -26.21
C SER A 172 -10.86 -4.49 -26.70
N GLU A 173 -11.19 -4.85 -27.94
CA GLU A 173 -10.99 -6.20 -28.51
C GLU A 173 -9.52 -6.66 -28.61
N ASP A 174 -8.56 -5.86 -28.13
CA ASP A 174 -7.13 -6.05 -28.34
C ASP A 174 -6.40 -6.77 -27.18
N VAL A 175 -6.95 -6.76 -25.95
CA VAL A 175 -6.32 -7.39 -24.77
C VAL A 175 -7.37 -8.02 -23.86
N ASP A 176 -7.29 -9.35 -23.69
CA ASP A 176 -8.05 -10.09 -22.68
C ASP A 176 -7.24 -10.15 -21.37
N ILE A 177 -7.63 -9.31 -20.40
CA ILE A 177 -7.00 -9.28 -19.07
C ILE A 177 -7.72 -10.27 -18.17
N PRO A 178 -7.00 -11.25 -17.57
CA PRO A 178 -7.61 -12.21 -16.67
C PRO A 178 -8.08 -11.54 -15.38
N THR A 179 -9.24 -11.97 -14.90
CA THR A 179 -9.71 -11.63 -13.55
C THR A 179 -8.88 -12.38 -12.52
N ALA A 180 -8.43 -11.67 -11.48
CA ALA A 180 -7.83 -12.29 -10.31
C ALA A 180 -8.89 -12.59 -9.25
N ASP A 181 -8.76 -13.70 -8.55
CA ASP A 181 -9.62 -14.05 -7.43
C ASP A 181 -9.41 -13.06 -6.28
N PHE A 182 -10.49 -12.45 -5.82
CA PHE A 182 -10.48 -11.53 -4.69
C PHE A 182 -10.98 -12.25 -3.43
N ASN A 183 -10.09 -12.46 -2.47
CA ASN A 183 -10.38 -13.21 -1.24
C ASN A 183 -10.15 -12.36 0.03
N PHE A 184 -10.36 -11.04 -0.04
CA PHE A 184 -10.19 -10.14 1.11
C PHE A 184 -11.47 -9.36 1.44
N HIS A 185 -12.32 -9.95 2.29
CA HIS A 185 -13.63 -9.42 2.70
C HIS A 185 -13.72 -9.06 4.18
N ASN A 186 -12.78 -9.51 5.02
CA ASN A 186 -12.76 -9.19 6.44
C ASN A 186 -11.34 -8.92 6.92
N ASP A 187 -11.09 -7.71 7.43
CA ASP A 187 -9.84 -7.32 8.09
C ASP A 187 -9.91 -7.63 9.59
N VAL A 188 -9.04 -8.54 10.07
CA VAL A 188 -9.06 -9.05 11.43
C VAL A 188 -8.77 -7.96 12.45
N LEU A 189 -7.84 -7.03 12.17
CA LEU A 189 -7.57 -5.92 13.08
C LEU A 189 -8.78 -4.99 13.22
N ALA A 190 -9.47 -4.65 12.12
CA ALA A 190 -10.69 -3.85 12.17
C ALA A 190 -11.79 -4.55 12.99
N ARG A 191 -11.97 -5.87 12.81
CA ARG A 191 -12.90 -6.66 13.63
C ARG A 191 -12.48 -6.67 15.10
N TYR A 192 -11.20 -6.88 15.39
CA TYR A 192 -10.65 -6.89 16.75
C TYR A 192 -10.92 -5.57 17.47
N LEU A 193 -10.67 -4.44 16.80
CA LEU A 193 -10.99 -3.11 17.31
C LEU A 193 -12.50 -2.89 17.45
N GLY A 194 -13.31 -3.42 16.53
CA GLY A 194 -14.77 -3.41 16.64
C GLY A 194 -15.27 -4.07 17.92
N ILE A 195 -14.76 -5.27 18.25
CA ILE A 195 -15.11 -5.99 19.49
C ILE A 195 -14.80 -5.11 20.72
N ILE A 196 -13.60 -4.52 20.79
CA ILE A 196 -13.21 -3.65 21.91
C ILE A 196 -14.11 -2.42 21.99
N ALA A 197 -14.38 -1.75 20.87
CA ALA A 197 -15.20 -0.54 20.86
C ALA A 197 -16.65 -0.82 21.26
N TYR A 198 -17.28 -1.85 20.70
CA TYR A 198 -18.66 -2.21 21.04
C TYR A 198 -18.82 -2.64 22.50
N ARG A 199 -17.84 -3.36 23.05
CA ARG A 199 -17.79 -3.66 24.49
C ARG A 199 -17.79 -2.37 25.33
N LEU A 200 -16.98 -1.38 24.95
CA LEU A 200 -16.87 -0.12 25.69
C LEU A 200 -18.11 0.77 25.56
N THR A 201 -18.92 0.59 24.51
CA THR A 201 -20.17 1.32 24.32
C THR A 201 -21.41 0.56 24.80
N GLY A 202 -21.24 -0.67 25.33
CA GLY A 202 -22.32 -1.50 25.87
C GLY A 202 -23.21 -2.14 24.79
N LEU A 203 -22.65 -2.38 23.60
CA LEU A 203 -23.32 -2.98 22.45
C LEU A 203 -22.86 -4.44 22.27
N ASP A 204 -23.23 -5.30 23.22
CA ASP A 204 -22.72 -6.68 23.32
C ASP A 204 -23.08 -7.55 22.10
N ASP A 205 -24.27 -7.36 21.52
CA ASP A 205 -24.70 -8.10 20.32
C ASP A 205 -23.83 -7.76 19.10
N ASP A 206 -23.49 -6.48 18.91
CA ASP A 206 -22.60 -6.04 17.84
C ASP A 206 -21.18 -6.55 18.07
N SER A 207 -20.70 -6.55 19.31
CA SER A 207 -19.41 -7.13 19.69
C SER A 207 -19.31 -8.61 19.32
N ARG A 208 -20.37 -9.40 19.61
CA ARG A 208 -20.47 -10.81 19.20
C ARG A 208 -20.42 -10.97 17.67
N ILE A 209 -21.10 -10.10 16.92
CA ILE A 209 -21.09 -10.13 15.45
C ILE A 209 -19.68 -9.89 14.90
N GLU A 210 -18.95 -8.91 15.43
CA GLU A 210 -17.56 -8.65 15.03
C GLU A 210 -16.66 -9.87 15.29
N ARG A 211 -16.84 -10.56 16.42
CA ARG A 211 -16.14 -11.80 16.77
C ARG A 211 -16.41 -12.93 15.78
N GLU A 212 -17.66 -13.10 15.34
CA GLU A 212 -18.01 -14.08 14.31
C GLU A 212 -17.35 -13.77 12.96
N TYR A 213 -17.30 -12.51 12.55
CA TYR A 213 -16.62 -12.10 11.31
C TYR A 213 -15.10 -12.26 11.39
N LEU A 214 -14.50 -11.99 12.54
CA LEU A 214 -13.08 -12.26 12.78
C LEU A 214 -12.76 -13.75 12.58
N ILE A 215 -13.56 -14.65 13.18
CA ILE A 215 -13.36 -16.11 13.01
C ILE A 215 -13.59 -16.54 11.56
N LYS A 216 -14.59 -15.97 10.88
CA LYS A 216 -14.80 -16.21 9.43
C LYS A 216 -13.59 -15.79 8.61
N ALA A 217 -12.91 -14.70 8.99
CA ALA A 217 -11.72 -14.24 8.27
C ALA A 217 -10.63 -15.32 8.26
N PHE A 218 -10.33 -15.94 9.40
CA PHE A 218 -9.36 -17.03 9.52
C PHE A 218 -9.79 -18.30 8.77
N ASN A 219 -11.08 -18.62 8.77
CA ASN A 219 -11.58 -19.85 8.14
C ASN A 219 -11.66 -19.77 6.61
N TYR A 220 -11.81 -18.57 6.04
CA TYR A 220 -12.12 -18.41 4.61
C TYR A 220 -11.10 -17.59 3.82
N GLN A 221 -10.10 -16.98 4.46
CA GLN A 221 -9.08 -16.15 3.81
C GLN A 221 -7.66 -16.63 4.16
N GLU A 222 -7.42 -17.94 4.01
CA GLU A 222 -6.18 -18.62 4.42
C GLU A 222 -4.91 -18.06 3.74
N SER A 223 -5.02 -17.46 2.53
CA SER A 223 -3.86 -16.83 1.88
C SER A 223 -3.35 -15.59 2.63
N ILE A 224 -4.23 -14.93 3.39
CA ILE A 224 -3.95 -13.76 4.21
C ILE A 224 -3.66 -14.18 5.65
N TYR A 225 -4.60 -14.91 6.25
CA TYR A 225 -4.57 -15.36 7.64
C TYR A 225 -4.01 -16.78 7.76
N ASN A 226 -2.74 -16.93 7.39
CA ASN A 226 -2.00 -18.20 7.41
C ASN A 226 -1.27 -18.48 8.74
N PHE A 227 -1.76 -17.90 9.84
CA PHE A 227 -1.20 -18.03 11.18
C PHE A 227 -2.30 -18.39 12.18
N ASN A 228 -1.91 -18.67 13.43
CA ASN A 228 -2.87 -19.08 14.46
C ASN A 228 -3.85 -17.96 14.79
N LEU A 229 -5.12 -18.31 15.01
CA LEU A 229 -6.13 -17.40 15.54
C LEU A 229 -5.64 -16.77 16.85
N PRO A 230 -5.59 -15.44 16.98
CA PRO A 230 -5.17 -14.77 18.21
C PRO A 230 -6.19 -14.97 19.32
N SER A 231 -5.74 -14.75 20.55
CA SER A 231 -6.64 -14.58 21.70
C SER A 231 -7.65 -13.48 21.42
N LEU A 232 -8.93 -13.80 21.52
CA LEU A 232 -10.02 -12.86 21.21
C LEU A 232 -10.29 -11.94 22.40
N PRO A 233 -10.69 -10.67 22.17
CA PRO A 233 -11.02 -9.76 23.24
C PRO A 233 -12.10 -10.34 24.18
N THR A 234 -11.93 -10.08 25.46
CA THR A 234 -12.80 -10.51 26.56
C THR A 234 -14.14 -9.78 26.45
N GLU A 235 -15.26 -10.50 26.45
CA GLU A 235 -16.58 -9.85 26.30
C GLU A 235 -16.95 -9.00 27.52
N SER A 236 -16.76 -9.51 28.73
CA SER A 236 -16.98 -8.79 29.98
C SER A 236 -16.10 -9.33 31.10
N SER A 237 -15.83 -8.49 32.11
CA SER A 237 -15.02 -8.85 33.28
C SER A 237 -15.30 -7.88 34.44
N ASP A 238 -15.31 -8.41 35.67
CA ASP A 238 -15.33 -7.60 36.90
C ASP A 238 -13.95 -6.99 37.22
N MET A 239 -12.88 -7.63 36.74
CA MET A 239 -11.51 -7.12 36.77
C MET A 239 -11.28 -6.06 35.69
N ALA A 240 -10.26 -5.23 35.87
CA ALA A 240 -9.86 -4.29 34.84
C ALA A 240 -9.10 -5.01 33.71
N ILE A 241 -9.34 -4.58 32.47
CA ILE A 241 -8.74 -5.16 31.27
C ILE A 241 -7.67 -4.20 30.76
N ILE A 242 -6.42 -4.64 30.69
CA ILE A 242 -5.34 -3.96 29.98
C ILE A 242 -5.36 -4.47 28.53
N ASN A 243 -5.48 -3.56 27.57
CA ASN A 243 -5.38 -3.87 26.16
C ASN A 243 -3.98 -3.50 25.68
N VAL A 244 -3.19 -4.47 25.21
CA VAL A 244 -1.85 -4.19 24.66
C VAL A 244 -1.85 -4.48 23.16
N LEU A 245 -1.43 -3.50 22.38
CA LEU A 245 -1.13 -3.67 20.96
C LEU A 245 0.34 -3.31 20.70
N SER A 246 0.99 -4.09 19.84
CA SER A 246 2.35 -3.79 19.36
C SER A 246 2.39 -3.75 17.85
N PHE A 247 3.16 -2.81 17.32
CA PHE A 247 3.38 -2.62 15.88
C PHE A 247 4.87 -2.79 15.58
N SER A 248 5.18 -3.49 14.49
CA SER A 248 6.58 -3.76 14.13
C SER A 248 6.80 -3.87 12.63
N GLY A 249 8.06 -3.61 12.24
CA GLY A 249 8.52 -3.66 10.87
C GLY A 249 7.89 -2.58 9.98
N TYR A 250 8.12 -2.69 8.68
CA TYR A 250 7.62 -1.74 7.67
C TYR A 250 6.84 -2.50 6.60
N SER A 251 5.75 -1.92 6.12
CA SER A 251 5.00 -2.42 4.97
C SER A 251 5.92 -2.66 3.76
N PRO A 252 5.55 -3.58 2.86
CA PRO A 252 6.39 -3.97 1.73
C PRO A 252 6.71 -2.79 0.82
N GLU A 253 7.82 -2.88 0.10
CA GLU A 253 8.20 -1.87 -0.89
C GLU A 253 7.93 -2.35 -2.32
N LYS A 254 7.59 -1.40 -3.20
CA LYS A 254 7.53 -1.70 -4.62
C LYS A 254 8.92 -1.75 -5.24
N VAL A 255 9.16 -2.81 -5.99
CA VAL A 255 10.35 -2.98 -6.84
C VAL A 255 9.93 -3.23 -8.29
N ALA A 256 10.78 -2.82 -9.23
CA ALA A 256 10.49 -2.97 -10.66
C ALA A 256 10.87 -4.36 -11.15
N ASP A 257 9.90 -5.08 -11.69
CA ASP A 257 10.15 -6.23 -12.56
C ASP A 257 10.15 -5.78 -14.02
N THR A 258 10.88 -6.50 -14.86
CA THR A 258 10.99 -6.22 -16.30
C THR A 258 10.50 -7.41 -17.10
N LEU A 259 9.62 -7.15 -18.06
CA LEU A 259 9.24 -8.06 -19.12
C LEU A 259 9.77 -7.52 -20.44
N ALA A 260 10.61 -8.31 -21.10
CA ALA A 260 11.08 -8.03 -22.44
C ALA A 260 10.30 -8.91 -23.43
N ILE A 261 9.76 -8.28 -24.46
CA ILE A 261 9.04 -8.94 -25.55
C ILE A 261 9.84 -8.71 -26.83
N TYR A 262 10.28 -9.80 -27.45
CA TYR A 262 11.05 -9.80 -28.69
C TYR A 262 10.27 -10.51 -29.80
N GLY A 263 9.87 -9.77 -30.83
CA GLY A 263 9.34 -10.33 -32.07
C GLY A 263 10.46 -10.48 -33.09
N SER A 264 10.64 -11.64 -33.71
CA SER A 264 11.47 -11.81 -34.91
C SER A 264 11.10 -13.07 -35.68
N GLY A 265 11.07 -13.00 -37.01
CA GLY A 265 10.89 -14.16 -37.89
C GLY A 265 9.62 -14.98 -37.64
N GLY A 266 8.50 -14.35 -37.26
CA GLY A 266 7.23 -15.04 -36.93
C GLY A 266 7.13 -15.61 -35.51
N TYR A 267 8.09 -15.30 -34.64
CA TYR A 267 8.09 -15.71 -33.23
C TYR A 267 8.02 -14.48 -32.31
N LEU A 268 7.23 -14.59 -31.24
CA LEU A 268 7.28 -13.71 -30.07
C LEU A 268 7.97 -14.45 -28.93
N SER A 269 9.05 -13.89 -28.40
CA SER A 269 9.78 -14.38 -27.24
C SER A 269 9.54 -13.45 -26.06
N LEU A 270 9.03 -13.98 -24.96
CA LEU A 270 8.88 -13.28 -23.70
C LEU A 270 9.99 -13.73 -22.75
N GLY A 271 10.71 -12.77 -22.18
CA GLY A 271 11.69 -13.01 -21.13
C GLY A 271 11.46 -12.05 -19.98
N SER A 272 11.37 -12.58 -18.76
CA SER A 272 11.34 -11.75 -17.55
C SER A 272 12.60 -11.95 -16.72
N ASN A 273 13.00 -10.90 -15.99
CA ASN A 273 14.00 -11.02 -14.94
C ASN A 273 13.43 -11.65 -13.65
N SER A 274 12.11 -11.89 -13.57
CA SER A 274 11.46 -12.55 -12.45
C SER A 274 11.24 -14.04 -12.73
N SER A 275 11.31 -14.86 -11.68
CA SER A 275 11.14 -16.31 -11.74
C SER A 275 9.71 -16.76 -12.08
N TYR A 276 8.74 -15.84 -12.11
CA TYR A 276 7.31 -16.16 -12.29
C TYR A 276 6.87 -16.27 -13.75
N LEU A 277 7.49 -15.50 -14.65
CA LEU A 277 7.03 -15.39 -16.04
C LEU A 277 7.78 -16.30 -17.02
N GLY A 278 8.88 -16.95 -16.59
CA GLY A 278 9.67 -17.87 -17.41
C GLY A 278 10.15 -17.29 -18.75
N PHE A 279 10.79 -18.11 -19.58
CA PHE A 279 10.99 -17.79 -21.00
C PHE A 279 9.93 -18.53 -21.81
N HIS A 280 9.13 -17.79 -22.57
CA HIS A 280 8.04 -18.35 -23.38
C HIS A 280 8.16 -17.85 -24.81
N SER A 281 8.18 -18.76 -25.78
CA SER A 281 8.18 -18.42 -27.20
C SER A 281 6.90 -18.90 -27.87
N ILE A 282 6.14 -17.99 -28.47
CA ILE A 282 4.87 -18.28 -29.16
C ILE A 282 5.03 -17.94 -30.64
N ARG A 283 4.61 -18.84 -31.53
CA ARG A 283 4.54 -18.57 -32.97
C ARG A 283 3.32 -17.70 -33.24
N HIS A 284 3.50 -16.55 -33.89
CA HIS A 284 2.40 -15.63 -34.21
C HIS A 284 2.52 -15.10 -35.64
N SER A 285 1.48 -15.34 -36.45
CA SER A 285 1.47 -15.04 -37.89
C SER A 285 1.46 -13.55 -38.24
N GLY A 286 1.15 -12.67 -37.28
CA GLY A 286 1.17 -11.21 -37.47
C GLY A 286 2.55 -10.56 -37.27
N VAL A 287 3.56 -11.30 -36.79
CA VAL A 287 4.90 -10.73 -36.50
C VAL A 287 5.81 -10.94 -37.71
N THR A 288 5.97 -9.89 -38.51
CA THR A 288 6.76 -9.93 -39.76
C THR A 288 8.08 -9.17 -39.67
N SER A 289 8.27 -8.37 -38.60
CA SER A 289 9.45 -7.52 -38.35
C SER A 289 10.05 -7.73 -36.96
N ASP A 290 11.23 -7.14 -36.73
CA ASP A 290 11.91 -7.16 -35.42
C ASP A 290 11.24 -6.17 -34.45
N LEU A 291 10.57 -6.68 -33.40
CA LEU A 291 9.93 -5.89 -32.34
C LEU A 291 10.70 -6.07 -31.03
N SER A 292 10.99 -4.99 -30.30
CA SER A 292 11.62 -5.06 -28.98
C SER A 292 10.92 -4.14 -27.97
N LEU A 293 10.01 -4.68 -27.17
CA LEU A 293 9.36 -3.94 -26.08
C LEU A 293 10.02 -4.29 -24.75
N LYS A 294 10.34 -3.26 -23.96
CA LYS A 294 10.79 -3.42 -22.57
C LYS A 294 9.76 -2.77 -21.64
N LEU A 295 9.00 -3.61 -20.97
CA LEU A 295 7.95 -3.21 -20.06
C LEU A 295 8.46 -3.37 -18.63
N GLN A 296 8.23 -2.38 -17.77
CA GLN A 296 8.41 -2.54 -16.33
C GLN A 296 7.07 -2.48 -15.62
N PHE A 297 6.89 -3.35 -14.65
CA PHE A 297 5.72 -3.36 -13.78
C PHE A 297 6.17 -3.49 -12.32
N PRO A 298 5.42 -2.90 -11.37
CA PRO A 298 5.74 -3.01 -9.96
C PRO A 298 5.36 -4.40 -9.42
N ARG A 299 6.17 -4.90 -8.49
CA ARG A 299 5.81 -5.95 -7.55
C ARG A 299 6.09 -5.49 -6.12
N LEU A 300 5.34 -5.99 -5.15
CA LEU A 300 5.64 -5.78 -3.74
C LEU A 300 6.68 -6.79 -3.27
N GLU A 301 7.59 -6.32 -2.41
CA GLU A 301 8.60 -7.14 -1.74
C GLU A 301 8.59 -6.84 -0.25
N SER A 302 8.43 -7.89 0.55
CA SER A 302 8.47 -7.83 2.01
C SER A 302 9.80 -7.28 2.50
N LEU A 303 9.73 -6.43 3.52
CA LEU A 303 10.92 -5.95 4.23
C LEU A 303 11.24 -6.86 5.41
N TYR A 304 12.53 -7.01 5.71
CA TYR A 304 12.97 -7.75 6.89
C TYR A 304 12.51 -7.04 8.17
N ASP A 305 11.79 -7.78 9.02
CA ASP A 305 11.40 -7.35 10.37
C ASP A 305 12.27 -8.06 11.41
N PRO A 306 13.06 -7.34 12.23
CA PRO A 306 13.89 -7.94 13.26
C PRO A 306 13.09 -8.50 14.45
N VAL A 307 11.81 -8.15 14.58
CA VAL A 307 10.94 -8.56 15.69
C VAL A 307 10.34 -9.95 15.43
N SER A 308 10.69 -10.91 16.28
CA SER A 308 10.10 -12.25 16.27
C SER A 308 9.03 -12.40 17.36
N TYR A 309 9.31 -11.91 18.56
CA TYR A 309 8.42 -12.02 19.72
C TYR A 309 8.25 -10.66 20.39
N VAL A 310 7.08 -10.46 21.00
CA VAL A 310 6.81 -9.31 21.86
C VAL A 310 6.19 -9.86 23.14
N GLU A 311 6.77 -9.54 24.28
CA GLU A 311 6.31 -9.98 25.60
C GLU A 311 5.83 -8.79 26.41
N VAL A 312 4.84 -9.01 27.27
CA VAL A 312 4.31 -7.99 28.15
C VAL A 312 4.50 -8.37 29.61
N PHE A 313 4.91 -7.37 30.39
CA PHE A 313 5.06 -7.45 31.83
C PHE A 313 4.13 -6.45 32.50
N VAL A 314 3.50 -6.87 33.60
CA VAL A 314 2.75 -5.97 34.49
C VAL A 314 3.31 -6.14 35.90
N ASP A 315 3.73 -5.04 36.51
CA ASP A 315 4.41 -4.99 37.81
C ASP A 315 5.63 -5.93 37.90
N GLY A 316 6.36 -6.05 36.78
CA GLY A 316 7.53 -6.92 36.64
C GLY A 316 7.22 -8.42 36.47
N ILE A 317 5.94 -8.80 36.37
CA ILE A 317 5.50 -10.18 36.14
C ILE A 317 5.17 -10.36 34.66
N SER A 318 5.74 -11.39 34.01
CA SER A 318 5.41 -11.73 32.63
C SER A 318 3.99 -12.30 32.52
N TYR A 319 3.25 -11.80 31.53
CA TYR A 319 1.93 -12.31 31.12
C TYR A 319 1.97 -13.05 29.78
N GLY A 320 3.18 -13.29 29.24
CA GLY A 320 3.40 -14.04 28.02
C GLY A 320 3.55 -13.18 26.76
N TYR A 321 3.63 -13.87 25.63
CA TYR A 321 3.85 -13.25 24.32
C TYR A 321 2.53 -12.77 23.69
N LEU A 322 2.59 -11.65 22.98
CA LEU A 322 1.46 -11.14 22.21
C LEU A 322 1.21 -12.00 20.97
N ASP A 323 -0.05 -12.32 20.72
CA ASP A 323 -0.48 -13.07 19.54
C ASP A 323 -0.43 -12.18 18.30
N LEU A 324 -0.03 -12.72 17.15
CA LEU A 324 -0.17 -12.02 15.87
C LEU A 324 -1.66 -11.84 15.56
N ILE A 325 -2.10 -10.59 15.46
CA ILE A 325 -3.48 -10.24 15.09
C ILE A 325 -3.54 -10.00 13.58
N GLU A 326 -2.57 -9.26 13.05
CA GLU A 326 -2.61 -8.80 11.66
C GLU A 326 -1.22 -8.84 11.03
N ASN A 327 -1.18 -9.30 9.78
CA ASN A 327 0.02 -9.26 8.94
C ASN A 327 -0.27 -8.38 7.72
N ILE A 328 -0.02 -7.09 7.88
CA ILE A 328 -0.23 -6.04 6.87
C ILE A 328 0.61 -6.32 5.63
N ASP A 329 1.80 -6.91 5.79
CA ASP A 329 2.66 -7.31 4.66
C ASP A 329 2.00 -8.38 3.79
N ASN A 330 1.40 -9.42 4.39
CA ASN A 330 0.61 -10.41 3.64
C ASN A 330 -0.59 -9.77 2.94
N ILE A 331 -1.34 -8.91 3.63
CA ILE A 331 -2.52 -8.23 3.03
C ILE A 331 -2.12 -7.35 1.86
N ALA A 332 -1.06 -6.56 2.01
CA ALA A 332 -0.53 -5.72 0.95
C ALA A 332 -0.17 -6.55 -0.28
N ILE A 333 0.53 -7.68 -0.10
CA ILE A 333 0.89 -8.60 -1.19
C ILE A 333 -0.35 -9.23 -1.85
N GLU A 334 -1.29 -9.76 -1.07
CA GLU A 334 -2.49 -10.45 -1.59
C GLU A 334 -3.43 -9.48 -2.32
N THR A 335 -3.67 -8.29 -1.77
CA THR A 335 -4.46 -7.26 -2.45
C THR A 335 -3.78 -6.76 -3.72
N PHE A 336 -2.45 -6.60 -3.70
CA PHE A 336 -1.71 -6.16 -4.88
C PHE A 336 -1.71 -7.21 -6.01
N LYS A 337 -1.74 -8.50 -5.69
CA LYS A 337 -1.91 -9.58 -6.70
C LYS A 337 -3.20 -9.42 -7.50
N VAL A 338 -4.28 -8.94 -6.88
CA VAL A 338 -5.55 -8.66 -7.57
C VAL A 338 -5.39 -7.52 -8.58
N LYS A 339 -4.60 -6.50 -8.22
CA LYS A 339 -4.31 -5.32 -9.05
C LYS A 339 -3.32 -5.60 -10.18
N GLN A 340 -2.43 -6.59 -10.03
CA GLN A 340 -1.33 -6.83 -10.97
C GLN A 340 -1.77 -7.08 -12.42
N PRO A 341 -2.76 -7.94 -12.72
CA PRO A 341 -3.22 -8.15 -14.10
C PRO A 341 -3.66 -6.85 -14.79
N VAL A 342 -4.38 -6.00 -14.06
CA VAL A 342 -4.82 -4.69 -14.55
C VAL A 342 -3.63 -3.78 -14.86
N ILE A 343 -2.63 -3.72 -13.96
CA ILE A 343 -1.41 -2.91 -14.17
C ILE A 343 -0.63 -3.39 -15.39
N VAL A 344 -0.42 -4.70 -15.51
CA VAL A 344 0.32 -5.30 -16.63
C VAL A 344 -0.42 -5.06 -17.95
N GLY A 345 -1.73 -5.31 -17.99
CA GLY A 345 -2.56 -5.08 -19.18
C GLY A 345 -2.54 -3.63 -19.64
N LYS A 346 -2.69 -2.66 -18.73
CA LYS A 346 -2.55 -1.22 -19.03
C LYS A 346 -1.17 -0.88 -19.58
N THR A 347 -0.11 -1.47 -19.02
CA THR A 347 1.28 -1.24 -19.46
C THR A 347 1.50 -1.76 -20.89
N ILE A 348 0.95 -2.94 -21.22
CA ILE A 348 1.01 -3.51 -22.57
C ILE A 348 0.24 -2.62 -23.56
N LEU A 349 -1.01 -2.27 -23.25
CA LEU A 349 -1.85 -1.40 -24.10
C LEU A 349 -1.15 -0.07 -24.39
N ARG A 350 -0.55 0.56 -23.36
CA ARG A 350 0.19 1.82 -23.48
C ARG A 350 1.42 1.69 -24.37
N ALA A 351 2.18 0.61 -24.21
CA ALA A 351 3.38 0.37 -25.01
C ALA A 351 3.03 0.18 -26.49
N ILE A 352 1.97 -0.58 -26.80
CA ILE A 352 1.45 -0.75 -28.16
C ILE A 352 0.97 0.59 -28.72
N SER A 353 0.20 1.35 -27.95
CA SER A 353 -0.33 2.66 -28.37
C SER A 353 0.79 3.65 -28.72
N LYS A 354 1.85 3.69 -27.90
CA LYS A 354 3.05 4.50 -28.17
C LYS A 354 3.78 4.04 -29.43
N ALA A 355 3.81 2.74 -29.70
CA ALA A 355 4.42 2.20 -30.90
C ALA A 355 3.68 2.63 -32.17
N VAL A 356 2.35 2.49 -32.19
CA VAL A 356 1.54 2.91 -33.34
C VAL A 356 1.65 4.41 -33.62
N ILE A 357 1.58 5.26 -32.60
CA ILE A 357 1.72 6.73 -32.77
C ILE A 357 3.08 7.09 -33.39
N SER A 358 4.15 6.36 -33.04
CA SER A 358 5.50 6.63 -33.55
C SER A 358 5.72 6.18 -35.00
N GLU A 359 4.88 5.28 -35.52
CA GLU A 359 4.95 4.74 -36.89
C GLU A 359 4.24 5.63 -37.92
N ILE A 360 3.35 6.53 -37.48
CA ILE A 360 2.65 7.47 -38.36
C ILE A 360 3.65 8.52 -38.88
N SER A 361 4.24 8.26 -40.05
CA SER A 361 4.77 9.30 -40.93
C SER A 361 3.63 10.16 -41.50
N GLU A 362 3.85 11.47 -41.68
CA GLU A 362 2.85 12.48 -42.08
C GLU A 362 2.07 12.17 -43.40
N ASP A 363 2.45 11.17 -44.19
CA ASP A 363 1.89 10.92 -45.53
C ASP A 363 0.96 9.68 -45.67
N THR A 364 0.68 8.91 -44.62
CA THR A 364 -0.20 7.72 -44.70
C THR A 364 -1.46 7.88 -43.86
N ILE A 365 -2.29 8.86 -44.21
CA ILE A 365 -3.71 8.90 -43.85
C ILE A 365 -4.49 8.37 -45.05
N THR A 366 -4.63 7.05 -45.21
CA THR A 366 -5.72 6.51 -46.03
C THR A 366 -6.10 5.10 -45.60
N GLU A 367 -7.34 5.02 -45.11
CA GLU A 367 -8.32 3.96 -45.37
C GLU A 367 -7.95 2.52 -44.99
N ASN A 368 -8.22 2.16 -43.73
CA ASN A 368 -9.13 1.06 -43.35
C ASN A 368 -9.12 0.87 -41.83
N TYR A 369 -10.03 1.54 -41.12
CA TYR A 369 -10.26 1.32 -39.69
C TYR A 369 -11.70 0.86 -39.48
N GLY A 370 -11.91 -0.44 -39.74
CA GLY A 370 -13.07 -1.18 -39.27
C GLY A 370 -12.75 -1.85 -37.93
N GLU A 371 -13.75 -1.89 -37.06
CA GLU A 371 -13.76 -2.48 -35.72
C GLU A 371 -13.05 -3.85 -35.66
N GLY A 372 -12.16 -3.99 -34.67
CA GLY A 372 -11.56 -5.26 -34.28
C GLY A 372 -10.40 -5.73 -35.17
N PHE A 373 -9.25 -6.03 -34.57
CA PHE A 373 -7.99 -6.51 -35.19
C PHE A 373 -6.97 -5.47 -35.71
N GLY A 374 -7.22 -4.16 -35.57
CA GLY A 374 -6.41 -3.12 -36.22
C GLY A 374 -5.04 -2.76 -35.59
N LEU A 375 -4.83 -2.99 -34.29
CA LEU A 375 -3.69 -2.40 -33.56
C LEU A 375 -2.37 -3.17 -33.71
N LEU A 376 -2.41 -4.51 -33.72
CA LEU A 376 -1.22 -5.34 -34.00
C LEU A 376 -0.95 -5.48 -35.51
N SER A 377 -1.97 -5.33 -36.36
CA SER A 377 -1.80 -5.33 -37.81
C SER A 377 -1.16 -4.04 -38.36
N GLY A 378 -1.09 -2.97 -37.55
CA GLY A 378 -0.48 -1.70 -37.93
C GLY A 378 1.05 -1.70 -37.95
N LEU A 379 1.71 -2.64 -37.25
CA LEU A 379 3.17 -2.74 -37.09
C LEU A 379 3.88 -3.33 -38.33
N LEU A 380 3.54 -2.90 -39.54
CA LEU A 380 3.93 -3.50 -40.82
C LEU A 380 5.25 -2.95 -41.41
N GLY A 381 6.27 -2.69 -40.58
CA GLY A 381 7.59 -2.26 -41.03
C GLY A 381 8.76 -2.68 -40.12
N ASP A 382 10.00 -2.51 -40.61
CA ASP A 382 11.26 -2.69 -39.84
C ASP A 382 11.36 -1.65 -38.71
N ILE A 383 10.67 -1.91 -37.58
CA ILE A 383 10.58 -0.99 -36.45
C ILE A 383 11.66 -1.33 -35.40
N PHE A 384 12.84 -0.72 -35.52
CA PHE A 384 13.80 -0.75 -34.40
C PHE A 384 13.45 0.34 -33.37
N MET A 385 12.66 -0.01 -32.36
CA MET A 385 12.26 0.93 -31.30
C MET A 385 12.39 0.29 -29.91
N GLN A 386 13.01 1.02 -28.98
CA GLN A 386 13.01 0.69 -27.55
C GLN A 386 11.93 1.51 -26.85
N VAL A 387 10.68 1.02 -26.85
CA VAL A 387 9.66 1.57 -25.94
C VAL A 387 10.00 1.10 -24.53
N THR A 388 10.32 2.05 -23.65
CA THR A 388 10.56 1.78 -22.24
C THR A 388 9.40 2.34 -21.43
N GLU A 389 8.66 1.46 -20.76
CA GLU A 389 7.76 1.84 -19.68
C GLU A 389 8.49 1.73 -18.35
N ASN A 390 8.50 2.80 -17.56
CA ASN A 390 8.96 2.77 -16.18
C ASN A 390 7.75 2.61 -15.26
N SER A 391 7.84 1.66 -14.32
CA SER A 391 6.80 1.40 -13.33
C SER A 391 6.72 2.51 -12.27
N ASP A 392 5.53 2.75 -11.74
CA ASP A 392 5.36 3.55 -10.53
C ASP A 392 5.74 2.74 -9.29
N LEU A 393 6.82 3.15 -8.63
CA LEU A 393 7.36 2.52 -7.42
C LEU A 393 7.00 3.27 -6.14
N ARG A 394 6.09 4.25 -6.21
CA ARG A 394 5.58 4.94 -5.02
C ARG A 394 4.72 3.98 -4.20
N SER A 395 4.99 3.95 -2.90
CA SER A 395 4.20 3.28 -1.87
C SER A 395 4.54 3.94 -0.53
N SER A 396 3.58 3.93 0.40
CA SER A 396 3.75 4.41 1.77
C SER A 396 4.87 3.66 2.45
N ARG A 397 5.77 4.41 3.10
CA ARG A 397 6.93 3.85 3.78
C ARG A 397 6.66 3.45 5.22
N TYR A 398 5.79 4.18 5.93
CA TYR A 398 5.74 4.15 7.41
C TYR A 398 4.60 3.31 7.99
N LEU A 399 3.79 2.65 7.17
CA LEU A 399 2.85 1.67 7.68
C LEU A 399 3.63 0.49 8.31
N PRO A 400 3.23 -0.01 9.49
CA PRO A 400 3.86 -1.18 10.09
C PRO A 400 3.53 -2.45 9.30
N SER A 401 4.36 -3.49 9.45
CA SER A 401 4.16 -4.78 8.77
C SER A 401 3.30 -5.76 9.57
N LYS A 402 3.40 -5.72 10.90
CA LYS A 402 2.77 -6.68 11.79
C LYS A 402 2.15 -5.97 12.98
N VAL A 403 0.99 -6.46 13.38
CA VAL A 403 0.29 -6.04 14.60
C VAL A 403 0.07 -7.25 15.48
N ARG A 404 0.51 -7.16 16.73
CA ARG A 404 0.27 -8.20 17.74
C ARG A 404 -0.49 -7.62 18.90
N GLY A 405 -1.22 -8.44 19.66
CA GLY A 405 -1.91 -7.98 20.84
C GLY A 405 -2.22 -9.05 21.86
N LEU A 406 -2.57 -8.59 23.06
CA LEU A 406 -3.01 -9.41 24.18
C LEU A 406 -3.89 -8.57 25.12
N GLU A 407 -4.92 -9.19 25.69
CA GLU A 407 -5.67 -8.63 26.82
C GLU A 407 -5.24 -9.28 28.12
N ILE A 408 -5.07 -8.47 29.16
CA ILE A 408 -4.64 -8.92 30.49
C ILE A 408 -5.65 -8.48 31.53
N LEU A 409 -6.08 -9.40 32.40
CA LEU A 409 -6.97 -9.12 33.51
C LEU A 409 -6.15 -8.78 34.77
N VAL A 410 -6.43 -7.64 35.37
CA VAL A 410 -5.77 -7.16 36.60
C VAL A 410 -6.78 -6.57 37.58
N GLU A 411 -6.41 -6.53 38.85
CA GLU A 411 -7.12 -5.72 39.83
C GLU A 411 -7.07 -4.24 39.42
N PRO A 412 -8.15 -3.45 39.60
CA PRO A 412 -8.09 -2.02 39.32
C PRO A 412 -7.12 -1.31 40.26
N GLY A 413 -6.25 -0.46 39.73
CA GLY A 413 -5.16 0.12 40.51
C GLY A 413 -4.10 0.81 39.67
N PHE A 414 -3.00 1.17 40.32
CA PHE A 414 -1.81 1.67 39.64
C PHE A 414 -0.89 0.49 39.30
N HIS A 415 -0.51 0.40 38.03
CA HIS A 415 0.37 -0.65 37.52
C HIS A 415 1.49 -0.07 36.68
N ASP A 416 2.64 -0.74 36.70
CA ASP A 416 3.73 -0.52 35.76
C ASP A 416 3.63 -1.55 34.63
N ILE A 417 3.66 -1.12 33.37
CA ILE A 417 3.51 -1.99 32.21
C ILE A 417 4.75 -1.86 31.33
N SER A 418 5.38 -2.97 30.96
CA SER A 418 6.50 -3.00 30.00
C SER A 418 6.16 -3.88 28.81
N VAL A 419 6.47 -3.41 27.60
CA VAL A 419 6.37 -4.16 26.34
C VAL A 419 7.76 -4.35 25.78
N VAL A 420 8.21 -5.61 25.69
CA VAL A 420 9.59 -5.96 25.34
C VAL A 420 9.63 -6.73 24.03
N TYR A 421 10.51 -6.31 23.12
CA TYR A 421 10.65 -6.85 21.77
C TYR A 421 11.89 -7.71 21.70
N TYR A 422 11.75 -8.91 21.13
CA TYR A 422 12.83 -9.86 20.97
C TYR A 422 13.03 -10.27 19.50
N ASN A 423 14.29 -10.51 19.15
CA ASN A 423 14.62 -11.17 17.88
C ASN A 423 14.41 -12.70 17.97
N SER A 424 14.70 -13.41 16.88
CA SER A 424 14.51 -14.86 16.78
C SER A 424 15.38 -15.69 17.74
N ASN A 425 16.42 -15.09 18.34
CA ASN A 425 17.27 -15.72 19.34
C ASN A 425 16.85 -15.35 20.78
N PHE A 426 15.66 -14.77 20.97
CA PHE A 426 15.18 -14.27 22.26
C PHE A 426 16.08 -13.20 22.90
N ILE A 427 16.82 -12.45 22.07
CA ILE A 427 17.60 -11.30 22.54
C ILE A 427 16.70 -10.07 22.45
N GLU A 428 16.62 -9.33 23.56
CA GLU A 428 15.92 -8.06 23.64
C GLU A 428 16.54 -7.04 22.69
N ILE A 429 15.69 -6.36 21.92
CA ILE A 429 16.11 -5.32 20.96
C ILE A 429 15.48 -3.95 21.24
N PHE A 430 14.40 -3.90 22.02
CA PHE A 430 13.71 -2.69 22.43
C PHE A 430 12.76 -3.00 23.61
N GLU A 431 12.61 -2.04 24.52
CA GLU A 431 11.60 -2.05 25.59
C GLU A 431 10.93 -0.68 25.64
N GLU A 432 9.62 -0.69 25.84
CA GLU A 432 8.84 0.51 26.15
C GLU A 432 8.07 0.30 27.45
N SER A 433 8.21 1.24 28.39
CA SER A 433 7.62 1.15 29.73
C SER A 433 6.63 2.28 29.97
N PHE A 434 5.45 1.93 30.50
CA PHE A 434 4.38 2.81 30.92
C PHE A 434 4.26 2.72 32.45
N ASN A 435 4.89 3.66 33.15
CA ASN A 435 4.96 3.62 34.61
C ASN A 435 3.74 4.30 35.25
N ASN A 436 3.30 3.77 36.40
CA ASN A 436 2.28 4.32 37.29
C ASN A 436 0.95 4.64 36.57
N GLN A 437 0.47 3.68 35.78
CA GLN A 437 -0.76 3.81 35.00
C GLN A 437 -1.98 3.44 35.85
N ASN A 438 -2.98 4.32 35.87
CA ASN A 438 -4.23 4.09 36.61
C ASN A 438 -5.22 3.26 35.77
N ILE A 439 -5.24 1.96 36.02
CA ILE A 439 -6.06 0.97 35.32
C ILE A 439 -7.42 0.87 36.01
N LYS A 440 -8.50 1.01 35.22
CA LYS A 440 -9.87 1.03 35.74
C LYS A 440 -10.76 -0.01 35.06
N THR A 441 -11.65 -0.63 35.82
CA THR A 441 -12.70 -1.50 35.27
C THR A 441 -13.61 -0.72 34.33
N GLY A 442 -14.03 -1.35 33.23
CA GLY A 442 -14.90 -0.75 32.21
C GLY A 442 -14.27 0.40 31.41
N SER A 443 -12.97 0.66 31.57
CA SER A 443 -12.23 1.63 30.78
C SER A 443 -11.40 0.93 29.70
N LEU A 444 -10.98 1.68 28.68
CA LEU A 444 -10.18 1.15 27.57
C LEU A 444 -8.83 0.57 28.04
N ASN A 445 -8.08 1.28 28.89
CA ASN A 445 -6.72 0.92 29.32
C ASN A 445 -5.84 0.36 28.17
N LEU A 446 -5.78 1.07 27.04
CA LEU A 446 -5.02 0.69 25.86
C LEU A 446 -3.59 1.22 25.94
N PHE A 447 -2.63 0.32 25.75
CA PHE A 447 -1.21 0.62 25.63
C PHE A 447 -0.73 0.14 24.27
N GLU A 448 -0.26 1.08 23.47
CA GLU A 448 0.30 0.79 22.15
C GLU A 448 1.79 1.03 22.20
N SER A 449 2.57 0.05 21.74
CA SER A 449 4.01 0.18 21.58
C SER A 449 4.37 -0.05 20.13
N THR A 450 5.38 0.65 19.61
CA THR A 450 5.77 0.52 18.21
C THR A 450 7.29 0.50 18.04
N LEU A 451 7.79 -0.49 17.30
CA LEU A 451 9.19 -0.55 16.87
C LEU A 451 9.30 -0.59 15.33
N MET A 452 9.59 0.58 14.75
CA MET A 452 9.85 0.73 13.31
C MET A 452 11.36 0.61 13.05
N ARG A 453 11.84 -0.58 12.70
CA ARG A 453 13.28 -0.82 12.50
C ARG A 453 13.58 -1.65 11.25
N LYS A 454 14.53 -1.17 10.43
CA LYS A 454 15.13 -1.91 9.31
C LYS A 454 16.45 -2.56 9.76
N ARG A 455 16.92 -3.53 8.97
CA ARG A 455 18.16 -4.27 9.23
C ARG A 455 19.38 -3.37 9.40
#